data_AF-U2D5T4-F1
#
_entry.id   AF-U2D5T4-F1
#
_cell.length_a   1.000
_cell.length_b   1.000
_cell.length_c   1.000
_cell.angle_alpha   90.00
_cell.angle_beta   90.00
_cell.angle_gamma   90.00
#
_symmetry.space_group_name_H-M   'P 1'
#
loop_
_entity.id
_entity.type
_entity.pdbx_description
1 polymer ?
#
loop_
_entity_poly.entity_id
_entity_poly.type
_entity_poly.pdbx_seq_one_letter_code
_entity_poly.pdbx_strand_id
1 'polypeptide(L)'
;MYCVIQKVVNKKYDPYGEHKEIEVHSTTWSMNGVSKTHYSYIYGGGRFERPIKDAYKISIHKSYRENGKLKKKQWVICTMGYYSLLHSWPGDCIVRSVLDKKLKDMGITEEELWNMVYIKLQPIINSVKVEFERTEEYKTKQKHKQILDKYLKDKEEFEKRYGKDTYDYCYDVFGTLRNEKYLKEIESNYQAQQTYRNSYSGYQSNKQSNYSDYDFNSYYKTNVSTYTEEEREYLKAIYKAAAMKLHPDIKKDNGEGMKLLNKLKNDWGI
;
A
#
# COMPACT_ATOMS: atom_id res chain seq x y z
N MET A 1 0.07 -39.85 11.40
CA MET A 1 1.34 -39.43 10.76
C MET A 1 1.98 -38.40 11.65
N TYR A 2 3.25 -38.05 11.46
CA TYR A 2 3.88 -37.02 12.28
C TYR A 2 4.93 -36.25 11.49
N CYS A 3 5.08 -34.96 11.81
CA CYS A 3 6.14 -34.12 11.25
C CYS A 3 7.48 -34.45 11.92
N VAL A 4 8.55 -34.45 11.12
CA VAL A 4 9.93 -34.51 11.58
C VAL A 4 10.69 -33.38 10.91
N ILE A 5 11.32 -32.56 11.75
CA ILE A 5 12.21 -31.48 11.34
C ILE A 5 13.63 -31.89 11.71
N GLN A 6 14.49 -32.01 10.71
CA GLN A 6 15.90 -32.32 10.89
C GLN A 6 16.72 -31.07 10.66
N LYS A 7 17.57 -30.71 11.63
CA LYS A 7 18.58 -29.67 11.44
C LYS A 7 19.66 -30.22 10.50
N VAL A 8 19.92 -29.50 9.43
CA VAL A 8 20.94 -29.77 8.42
C VAL A 8 21.75 -28.50 8.15
N VAL A 9 22.82 -28.60 7.38
CA VAL A 9 23.72 -27.47 7.10
C VAL A 9 23.75 -27.20 5.60
N ASN A 10 23.48 -25.95 5.21
CA ASN A 10 23.63 -25.49 3.84
C ASN A 10 25.11 -25.44 3.44
N LYS A 11 25.41 -25.71 2.17
CA LYS A 11 26.79 -25.65 1.66
C LYS A 11 27.31 -24.20 1.60
N LYS A 12 26.45 -23.29 1.15
CA LYS A 12 26.74 -21.86 0.98
C LYS A 12 26.03 -21.04 2.05
N TYR A 13 26.64 -19.90 2.40
CA TYR A 13 26.00 -18.87 3.21
C TYR A 13 24.89 -18.19 2.42
N ASP A 14 23.94 -17.58 3.13
CA ASP A 14 22.95 -16.69 2.52
C ASP A 14 23.64 -15.36 2.16
N PRO A 15 23.72 -14.99 0.87
CA PRO A 15 24.41 -13.75 0.48
C PRO A 15 23.53 -12.50 0.65
N TYR A 16 22.25 -12.65 1.02
CA TYR A 16 21.25 -11.58 1.02
C TYR A 16 20.98 -11.02 2.43
N GLY A 17 22.04 -10.74 3.18
CA GLY A 17 21.95 -9.90 4.39
C GLY A 17 21.36 -8.53 4.11
N GLU A 18 20.81 -7.88 5.14
CA GLU A 18 20.40 -6.47 5.07
C GLU A 18 21.59 -5.61 4.61
N HIS A 19 21.32 -4.53 3.89
CA HIS A 19 22.37 -3.56 3.59
C HIS A 19 22.77 -2.80 4.84
N LYS A 20 24.02 -2.35 4.93
CA LYS A 20 24.49 -1.65 6.12
C LYS A 20 23.99 -0.21 6.19
N GLU A 21 23.77 0.39 5.02
CA GLU A 21 23.47 1.82 4.92
C GLU A 21 22.39 2.09 3.87
N ILE A 22 21.69 3.22 4.07
CA ILE A 22 20.93 3.92 3.04
C ILE A 22 21.77 5.14 2.68
N GLU A 23 22.02 5.34 1.39
CA GLU A 23 22.81 6.46 0.89
C GLU A 23 21.95 7.33 -0.02
N VAL A 24 22.17 8.65 0.04
CA VAL A 24 21.52 9.59 -0.88
C VAL A 24 22.13 9.40 -2.26
N HIS A 25 21.29 9.15 -3.26
CA HIS A 25 21.70 9.12 -4.65
C HIS A 25 21.11 10.32 -5.38
N SER A 26 21.98 11.14 -5.95
CA SER A 26 21.56 12.26 -6.80
C SER A 26 21.68 11.90 -8.28
N THR A 27 20.62 12.19 -9.04
CA THR A 27 20.62 12.08 -10.51
C THR A 27 20.32 13.44 -11.10
N THR A 28 21.26 13.99 -11.85
CA THR A 28 21.09 15.27 -12.53
C THR A 28 20.87 15.04 -14.01
N TRP A 29 19.84 15.69 -14.55
CA TRP A 29 19.58 15.73 -15.99
C TRP A 29 19.37 17.17 -16.44
N SER A 30 19.67 17.45 -17.70
CA SER A 30 19.50 18.77 -18.29
C SER A 30 18.60 18.68 -19.51
N MET A 31 17.64 19.59 -19.61
CA MET A 31 16.77 19.71 -20.78
C MET A 31 16.59 21.20 -21.08
N ASN A 32 16.78 21.58 -22.35
CA ASN A 32 16.67 22.97 -22.83
C ASN A 32 17.50 23.98 -22.00
N GLY A 33 18.71 23.60 -21.58
CA GLY A 33 19.60 24.45 -20.79
C GLY A 33 19.25 24.57 -19.30
N VAL A 34 18.20 23.89 -18.83
CA VAL A 34 17.82 23.84 -17.41
C VAL A 34 18.23 22.50 -16.83
N SER A 35 19.09 22.52 -15.81
CA SER A 35 19.48 21.33 -15.06
C SER A 35 18.54 21.12 -13.86
N LYS A 36 18.09 19.88 -13.66
CA LYS A 36 17.33 19.43 -12.48
C LYS A 36 18.04 18.25 -11.84
N THR A 37 18.09 18.25 -10.51
CA THR A 37 18.65 17.17 -9.71
C THR A 37 17.57 16.51 -8.88
N HIS A 38 17.47 15.20 -9.02
CA HIS A 38 16.57 14.34 -8.25
C HIS A 38 17.37 13.60 -7.17
N TYR A 39 16.94 13.68 -5.92
CA TYR A 39 17.59 13.13 -4.73
C TYR A 39 16.84 11.88 -4.27
N SER A 40 17.15 10.74 -4.90
CA SER A 40 16.65 9.43 -4.46
C SER A 40 17.58 8.83 -3.40
N TYR A 41 17.41 7.53 -3.15
CA TYR A 41 18.31 6.75 -2.32
C TYR A 41 18.69 5.43 -2.98
N ILE A 42 19.82 4.90 -2.53
CA ILE A 42 20.27 3.55 -2.82
C ILE A 42 20.63 2.86 -1.51
N TYR A 43 20.70 1.54 -1.54
CA TYR A 43 21.30 0.79 -0.46
C TYR A 43 22.80 0.67 -0.68
N GLY A 44 23.55 0.97 0.38
CA GLY A 44 25.00 1.08 0.36
C GLY A 44 25.68 0.39 1.54
N GLY A 45 26.97 0.67 1.74
CA GLY A 45 27.79 0.04 2.79
C GLY A 45 27.99 -1.49 2.65
N GLY A 46 27.53 -2.10 1.57
CA GLY A 46 27.50 -3.56 1.39
C GLY A 46 26.46 -4.25 2.29
N ARG A 47 26.46 -5.59 2.29
CA ARG A 47 25.51 -6.39 3.08
C ARG A 47 26.14 -6.93 4.36
N PHE A 48 25.31 -7.18 5.38
CA PHE A 48 25.72 -7.97 6.53
C PHE A 48 26.04 -9.40 6.12
N GLU A 49 27.11 -9.94 6.68
CA GLU A 49 27.44 -11.34 6.53
C GLU A 49 26.48 -12.19 7.36
N ARG A 50 26.06 -13.32 6.79
CA ARG A 50 25.14 -14.27 7.40
C ARG A 50 25.83 -15.62 7.60
N PRO A 51 26.64 -15.77 8.68
CA PRO A 51 27.49 -16.95 8.88
C PRO A 51 26.69 -18.21 9.25
N ILE A 52 25.43 -18.08 9.69
CA ILE A 52 24.63 -19.23 10.11
C ILE A 52 24.17 -20.00 8.87
N LYS A 53 24.69 -21.22 8.70
CA LYS A 53 24.33 -22.13 7.61
C LYS A 53 23.24 -23.13 7.97
N ASP A 54 22.68 -23.01 9.17
CA ASP A 54 21.65 -23.92 9.63
C ASP A 54 20.44 -23.91 8.68
N ALA A 55 19.89 -25.08 8.46
CA ALA A 55 18.69 -25.29 7.68
C ALA A 55 17.85 -26.42 8.30
N TYR A 56 16.57 -26.44 7.97
CA TYR A 56 15.58 -27.28 8.61
C TYR A 56 14.83 -28.05 7.54
N LYS A 57 15.16 -29.34 7.42
CA LYS A 57 14.51 -30.25 6.49
C LYS A 57 13.22 -30.75 7.11
N ILE A 58 12.09 -30.36 6.53
CA ILE A 58 10.75 -30.69 7.00
C ILE A 58 10.26 -31.92 6.25
N SER A 59 9.79 -32.91 6.98
CA SER A 59 9.29 -34.17 6.42
C SER A 59 8.11 -34.71 7.20
N ILE A 60 7.19 -35.40 6.52
CA ILE A 60 6.10 -36.13 7.14
C ILE A 60 6.44 -37.61 7.12
N HIS A 61 6.27 -38.28 8.26
CA HIS A 61 6.49 -39.72 8.39
C HIS A 61 5.18 -40.45 8.73
N LYS A 62 5.01 -41.62 8.11
CA LYS A 62 3.94 -42.57 8.43
C LYS A 62 4.58 -43.94 8.69
N SER A 63 4.46 -44.41 9.91
CA SER A 63 4.78 -45.80 10.25
C SER A 63 3.54 -46.67 10.02
N TYR A 64 3.71 -47.85 9.45
CA TYR A 64 2.64 -48.81 9.19
C TYR A 64 3.18 -50.24 9.28
N ARG A 65 2.30 -51.24 9.39
CA ARG A 65 2.69 -52.66 9.37
C ARG A 65 2.23 -53.29 8.07
N GLU A 66 3.09 -54.13 7.50
CA GLU A 66 2.80 -54.94 6.33
C GLU A 66 3.38 -56.32 6.56
N ASN A 67 2.54 -57.36 6.53
CA ASN A 67 2.91 -58.75 6.86
C ASN A 67 3.64 -58.87 8.21
N GLY A 68 3.15 -58.16 9.23
CA GLY A 68 3.72 -58.16 10.58
C GLY A 68 5.01 -57.35 10.77
N LYS A 69 5.65 -56.86 9.69
CA LYS A 69 6.87 -56.04 9.75
C LYS A 69 6.53 -54.56 9.79
N LEU A 70 7.18 -53.81 10.69
CA LEU A 70 7.06 -52.35 10.76
C LEU A 70 7.79 -51.72 9.57
N LYS A 71 7.08 -50.93 8.76
CA LYS A 71 7.61 -50.14 7.65
C LYS A 71 7.36 -48.65 7.90
N LYS A 72 8.14 -47.81 7.21
CA LYS A 72 8.07 -46.35 7.30
C LYS A 72 8.03 -45.74 5.90
N LYS A 73 7.02 -44.92 5.64
CA LYS A 73 6.93 -44.04 4.48
C LYS A 73 7.28 -42.62 4.90
N GLN A 74 8.03 -41.91 4.06
CA GLN A 74 8.49 -40.54 4.33
C GLN A 74 8.26 -39.64 3.13
N TRP A 75 7.79 -38.43 3.40
CA TRP A 75 7.62 -37.37 2.41
C TRP A 75 8.40 -36.15 2.86
N VAL A 76 9.50 -35.84 2.16
CA VAL A 76 10.18 -34.56 2.34
C VAL A 76 9.29 -33.46 1.77
N ILE A 77 8.96 -32.44 2.55
CA ILE A 77 8.11 -31.33 2.11
C ILE A 77 9.01 -30.25 1.52
N CYS A 78 9.88 -29.66 2.33
CA CYS A 78 10.84 -28.65 1.91
C CYS A 78 12.03 -28.59 2.87
N THR A 79 13.01 -27.75 2.56
CA THR A 79 14.11 -27.40 3.47
C THR A 79 14.19 -25.90 3.54
N MET A 80 14.15 -25.33 4.75
CA MET A 80 14.20 -23.89 4.97
C MET A 80 15.52 -23.52 5.63
N GLY A 81 16.23 -22.52 5.09
CA GLY A 81 17.41 -21.97 5.76
C GLY A 81 17.02 -21.19 7.02
N TYR A 82 17.98 -20.99 7.92
CA TYR A 82 17.83 -20.19 9.14
C TYR A 82 17.15 -18.85 8.87
N TYR A 83 17.70 -18.06 7.94
CA TYR A 83 17.15 -16.75 7.61
C TYR A 83 15.84 -16.81 6.82
N SER A 84 15.60 -17.89 6.07
CA SER A 84 14.33 -18.10 5.34
C SER A 84 13.14 -18.26 6.30
N LEU A 85 13.36 -18.84 7.49
CA LEU A 85 12.33 -18.97 8.53
C LEU A 85 11.74 -17.63 9.00
N LEU A 86 12.47 -16.53 8.81
CA LEU A 86 12.06 -15.20 9.26
C LEU A 86 11.18 -14.46 8.26
N HIS A 87 11.22 -14.85 6.98
CA HIS A 87 10.66 -14.06 5.87
C HIS A 87 9.81 -14.86 4.89
N SER A 88 9.85 -16.19 4.94
CA SER A 88 9.12 -17.06 4.02
C SER A 88 8.27 -18.05 4.80
N TRP A 89 7.11 -18.43 4.26
CA TRP A 89 6.37 -19.57 4.81
C TRP A 89 6.89 -20.88 4.15
N PRO A 90 6.67 -22.06 4.76
CA PRO A 90 7.16 -23.33 4.21
C PRO A 90 6.58 -23.71 2.85
N GLY A 91 5.38 -23.23 2.51
CA GLY A 91 4.71 -23.51 1.24
C GLY A 91 5.37 -22.81 0.03
N ASP A 92 6.09 -21.71 0.23
CA ASP A 92 6.84 -21.02 -0.83
C ASP A 92 8.05 -21.85 -1.28
N CYS A 93 8.46 -22.80 -0.43
CA CYS A 93 9.58 -23.69 -0.68
C CYS A 93 9.18 -24.99 -1.39
N ILE A 94 7.91 -25.13 -1.81
CA ILE A 94 7.40 -26.31 -2.52
C ILE A 94 6.48 -25.89 -3.67
N VAL A 95 6.73 -26.43 -4.87
CA VAL A 95 5.87 -26.19 -6.02
C VAL A 95 4.47 -26.79 -5.79
N ARG A 96 3.43 -26.02 -6.10
CA ARG A 96 2.03 -26.40 -5.85
C ARG A 96 1.67 -27.80 -6.36
N SER A 97 2.03 -28.11 -7.60
CA SER A 97 1.73 -29.41 -8.21
C SER A 97 2.44 -30.59 -7.53
N VAL A 98 3.60 -30.35 -6.90
CA VAL A 98 4.33 -31.36 -6.11
C VAL A 98 3.67 -31.54 -4.75
N LEU A 99 3.23 -30.45 -4.13
CA LEU A 99 2.47 -30.48 -2.89
C LEU A 99 1.17 -31.28 -3.06
N ASP A 100 0.38 -30.98 -4.09
CA ASP A 100 -0.89 -31.66 -4.36
C ASP A 100 -0.71 -33.17 -4.54
N LYS A 101 0.35 -33.60 -5.24
CA LYS A 101 0.69 -35.03 -5.39
C LYS A 101 1.02 -35.67 -4.05
N LYS A 102 1.79 -35.00 -3.19
CA LYS A 102 2.14 -35.51 -1.86
C LYS A 102 0.90 -35.60 -0.96
N LEU A 103 0.02 -34.59 -0.98
CA LEU A 103 -1.22 -34.59 -0.21
C LEU A 103 -2.13 -35.76 -0.61
N LYS A 104 -2.29 -36.00 -1.92
CA LYS A 104 -3.03 -37.16 -2.45
C LYS A 104 -2.41 -38.49 -2.00
N ASP A 105 -1.09 -38.63 -2.08
CA ASP A 105 -0.40 -39.86 -1.66
C ASP A 105 -0.42 -40.09 -0.12
N MET A 106 -0.47 -39.00 0.65
CA MET A 106 -0.66 -39.07 2.10
C MET A 106 -2.12 -39.32 2.49
N GLY A 107 -3.07 -38.89 1.66
CA GLY A 107 -4.51 -38.93 1.97
C GLY A 107 -4.89 -37.93 3.07
N ILE A 108 -4.29 -36.74 3.08
CA ILE A 108 -4.55 -35.65 4.04
C ILE A 108 -4.84 -34.34 3.30
N THR A 109 -5.51 -33.41 3.98
CA THR A 109 -5.70 -32.05 3.48
C THR A 109 -4.43 -31.21 3.68
N GLU A 110 -4.37 -30.08 2.97
CA GLU A 110 -3.29 -29.12 3.13
C GLU A 110 -3.28 -28.48 4.53
N GLU A 111 -4.46 -28.23 5.09
CA GLU A 111 -4.62 -27.70 6.44
C GLU A 111 -4.04 -28.68 7.48
N GLU A 112 -4.38 -29.98 7.38
CA GLU A 112 -3.82 -31.01 8.25
C GLU A 112 -2.29 -31.09 8.16
N LEU A 113 -1.74 -30.97 6.94
CA LEU A 113 -0.30 -30.91 6.73
C LEU A 113 0.32 -29.73 7.49
N TRP A 114 -0.18 -28.52 7.27
CA TRP A 114 0.43 -27.32 7.84
C TRP A 114 0.24 -27.25 9.36
N ASN A 115 -0.89 -27.71 9.88
CA ASN A 115 -1.10 -27.86 11.33
C ASN A 115 -0.03 -28.78 11.95
N MET A 116 0.23 -29.95 11.36
CA MET A 116 1.29 -30.85 11.83
C MET A 116 2.69 -30.24 11.73
N VAL A 117 2.96 -29.46 10.67
CA VAL A 117 4.26 -28.80 10.47
C VAL A 117 4.48 -27.70 11.51
N TYR A 118 3.52 -26.79 11.70
CA TYR A 118 3.66 -25.64 12.59
C TYR A 118 3.75 -26.01 14.07
N ILE A 119 3.13 -27.11 14.51
CA ILE A 119 3.31 -27.64 15.88
C ILE A 119 4.81 -27.80 16.22
N LYS A 120 5.64 -28.21 15.25
CA LYS A 120 7.08 -28.38 15.45
C LYS A 120 7.92 -27.21 14.93
N LEU A 121 7.46 -26.53 13.89
CA LEU A 121 8.22 -25.46 13.26
C LEU A 121 8.13 -24.14 14.03
N GLN A 122 6.98 -23.82 14.63
CA GLN A 122 6.77 -22.53 15.29
C GLN A 122 7.75 -22.28 16.45
N PRO A 123 8.05 -23.25 17.34
CA PRO A 123 9.07 -23.05 18.37
C PRO A 123 10.45 -22.74 17.81
N ILE A 124 10.81 -23.34 16.66
CA ILE A 124 12.08 -23.08 15.97
C ILE A 124 12.09 -21.66 15.40
N ILE A 125 11.02 -21.26 14.70
CA ILE A 125 10.86 -19.89 14.17
C ILE A 125 11.00 -18.87 15.30
N ASN A 126 10.35 -19.11 16.44
CA ASN A 126 10.41 -18.21 17.59
C ASN A 126 11.83 -18.08 18.15
N SER A 127 12.57 -19.18 18.30
CA SER A 127 13.98 -19.15 18.75
C SER A 127 14.86 -18.37 17.78
N VAL A 128 14.75 -18.69 16.48
CA VAL A 128 15.50 -18.03 15.41
C VAL A 128 15.19 -16.54 15.35
N LYS A 129 13.93 -16.15 15.55
CA LYS A 129 13.51 -14.75 15.62
C LYS A 129 14.16 -14.02 16.80
N VAL A 130 14.11 -14.58 18.01
CA VAL A 130 14.72 -13.97 19.20
C VAL A 130 16.23 -13.81 19.05
N GLU A 131 16.90 -14.79 18.45
CA GLU A 131 18.34 -14.71 18.14
C GLU A 131 18.62 -13.60 17.11
N PHE A 132 17.86 -13.57 16.01
CA PHE A 132 18.04 -12.59 14.95
C PHE A 132 17.77 -11.15 15.43
N GLU A 133 16.77 -10.95 16.28
CA GLU A 133 16.42 -9.63 16.82
C GLU A 133 17.55 -8.99 17.66
N ARG A 134 18.49 -9.80 18.16
CA ARG A 134 19.66 -9.32 18.91
C ARG A 134 20.81 -8.88 18.00
N THR A 135 20.75 -9.17 16.70
CA THR A 135 21.82 -8.88 15.75
C THR A 135 21.85 -7.40 15.34
N GLU A 136 23.03 -6.92 14.94
CA GLU A 136 23.15 -5.59 14.33
C GLU A 136 22.40 -5.51 12.99
N GLU A 137 22.35 -6.61 12.23
CA GLU A 137 21.58 -6.68 10.99
C GLU A 137 20.11 -6.31 11.22
N TYR A 138 19.49 -6.88 12.26
CA TYR A 138 18.10 -6.56 12.60
C TYR A 138 17.93 -5.10 13.05
N LYS A 139 18.83 -4.59 13.89
CA LYS A 139 18.79 -3.19 14.33
C LYS A 139 18.90 -2.22 13.15
N THR A 140 19.81 -2.50 12.20
CA THR A 140 19.93 -1.71 10.97
C THR A 140 18.68 -1.80 10.11
N LYS A 141 18.09 -2.99 9.94
CA LYS A 141 16.82 -3.16 9.24
C LYS A 141 15.70 -2.30 9.84
N GLN A 142 15.60 -2.25 11.18
CA GLN A 142 14.60 -1.41 11.86
C GLN A 142 14.87 0.09 11.63
N LYS A 143 16.13 0.53 11.70
CA LYS A 143 16.49 1.92 11.39
C LYS A 143 16.16 2.29 9.95
N HIS A 144 16.51 1.44 8.99
CA HIS A 144 16.18 1.62 7.58
C HIS A 144 14.68 1.74 7.37
N LYS A 145 13.89 0.86 8.00
CA LYS A 145 12.43 0.92 7.97
C LYS A 145 11.91 2.26 8.50
N GLN A 146 12.41 2.73 9.63
CA GLN A 146 11.99 4.02 10.21
C GLN A 146 12.30 5.21 9.30
N ILE A 147 13.50 5.22 8.69
CA ILE A 147 13.90 6.25 7.73
C ILE A 147 12.94 6.25 6.53
N LEU A 148 12.70 5.09 5.92
CA LEU A 148 11.86 4.97 4.73
C LEU A 148 10.39 5.24 5.02
N ASP A 149 9.86 4.78 6.14
CA ASP A 149 8.47 5.04 6.54
C ASP A 149 8.25 6.55 6.77
N LYS A 150 9.23 7.25 7.37
CA LYS A 150 9.18 8.73 7.50
C LYS A 150 9.29 9.42 6.16
N TYR A 151 10.25 9.04 5.32
CA TYR A 151 10.45 9.59 3.98
C TYR A 151 9.17 9.50 3.14
N LEU A 152 8.54 8.32 3.09
CA LEU A 152 7.31 8.12 2.31
C LEU A 152 6.16 8.98 2.83
N LYS A 153 6.04 9.12 4.15
CA LYS A 153 5.02 9.98 4.77
C LYS A 153 5.24 11.46 4.44
N ASP A 154 6.46 11.96 4.64
CA ASP A 154 6.80 13.36 4.38
C ASP A 154 6.65 13.69 2.88
N LYS A 155 7.05 12.76 2.00
CA LYS A 155 6.84 12.85 0.55
C LYS A 155 5.36 12.92 0.19
N GLU A 156 4.54 12.02 0.73
CA GLU A 156 3.10 12.01 0.45
C GLU A 156 2.42 13.32 0.90
N GLU A 157 2.75 13.82 2.09
CA GLU A 157 2.21 15.08 2.62
C GLU A 157 2.62 16.30 1.78
N PHE A 158 3.90 16.36 1.40
CA PHE A 158 4.42 17.43 0.56
C PHE A 158 3.77 17.43 -0.83
N GLU A 159 3.70 16.27 -1.48
CA GLU A 159 3.18 16.14 -2.84
C GLU A 159 1.67 16.34 -2.93
N LYS A 160 0.92 16.03 -1.86
CA LYS A 160 -0.50 16.41 -1.75
C LYS A 160 -0.70 17.91 -1.81
N ARG A 161 0.23 18.68 -1.26
CA ARG A 161 0.16 20.15 -1.22
C ARG A 161 0.71 20.80 -2.49
N TYR A 162 1.85 20.31 -2.97
CA TYR A 162 2.66 21.00 -3.98
C TYR A 162 2.66 20.33 -5.36
N GLY A 163 2.04 19.14 -5.48
CA GLY A 163 1.96 18.38 -6.70
C GLY A 163 2.84 17.12 -6.67
N LYS A 164 2.43 16.12 -7.44
CA LYS A 164 3.09 14.81 -7.54
C LYS A 164 4.54 14.95 -8.03
N ASP A 165 5.42 14.08 -7.54
CA ASP A 165 6.82 13.94 -7.98
C ASP A 165 7.66 15.22 -7.77
N THR A 166 7.34 16.02 -6.75
CA THR A 166 8.05 17.29 -6.43
C THR A 166 8.99 17.18 -5.24
N TYR A 167 8.73 16.26 -4.29
CA TYR A 167 9.48 16.18 -3.04
C TYR A 167 10.97 15.89 -3.27
N ASP A 168 11.27 14.87 -4.08
CA ASP A 168 12.63 14.37 -4.33
C ASP A 168 13.49 15.36 -5.14
N TYR A 169 12.92 16.47 -5.63
CA TYR A 169 13.71 17.56 -6.23
C TYR A 169 14.10 18.63 -5.21
N CYS A 170 13.48 18.63 -4.04
CA CYS A 170 13.72 19.56 -2.94
C CYS A 170 14.51 18.88 -1.82
N TYR A 171 14.07 17.71 -1.37
CA TYR A 171 14.58 16.99 -0.20
C TYR A 171 15.15 15.63 -0.59
N ASP A 172 16.02 15.08 0.26
CA ASP A 172 16.50 13.70 0.14
C ASP A 172 15.73 12.72 1.05
N VAL A 173 16.11 11.44 1.02
CA VAL A 173 15.52 10.36 1.83
C VAL A 173 15.58 10.59 3.34
N PHE A 174 16.46 11.46 3.83
CA PHE A 174 16.55 11.80 5.25
C PHE A 174 15.74 13.06 5.60
N GLY A 175 15.05 13.66 4.63
CA GLY A 175 14.32 14.92 4.76
C GLY A 175 15.24 16.15 4.78
N THR A 176 16.49 16.02 4.33
CA THR A 176 17.41 17.15 4.25
C THR A 176 17.08 17.99 3.02
N LEU A 177 16.89 19.29 3.19
CA LEU A 177 16.69 20.21 2.06
C LEU A 177 17.97 20.29 1.23
N ARG A 178 17.88 19.89 -0.03
CA ARG A 178 18.98 19.90 -1.00
C ARG A 178 18.84 21.01 -2.05
N ASN A 179 17.62 21.47 -2.31
CA ASN A 179 17.36 22.49 -3.33
C ASN A 179 16.35 23.54 -2.85
N GLU A 180 16.87 24.52 -2.11
CA GLU A 180 16.06 25.63 -1.58
C GLU A 180 15.44 26.49 -2.70
N LYS A 181 16.15 26.66 -3.82
CA LYS A 181 15.66 27.45 -4.96
C LYS A 181 14.41 26.84 -5.57
N TYR A 182 14.41 25.53 -5.81
CA TYR A 182 13.25 24.85 -6.40
C TYR A 182 12.08 24.77 -5.40
N LEU A 183 12.35 24.61 -4.11
CA LEU A 183 11.32 24.70 -3.08
C LEU A 183 10.60 26.05 -3.14
N LYS A 184 11.35 27.17 -3.14
CA LYS A 184 10.80 28.53 -3.25
C LYS A 184 9.98 28.73 -4.53
N GLU A 185 10.43 28.16 -5.65
CA GLU A 185 9.70 28.21 -6.92
C GLU A 185 8.34 27.50 -6.82
N ILE A 186 8.31 26.29 -6.26
CA ILE A 186 7.06 25.54 -6.11
C ILE A 186 6.11 26.22 -5.12
N GLU A 187 6.64 26.73 -4.00
CA GLU A 187 5.84 27.47 -3.02
C GLU A 187 5.22 28.73 -3.62
N SER A 188 5.99 29.49 -4.40
CA SER A 188 5.50 30.68 -5.10
C SER A 188 4.44 30.33 -6.15
N ASN A 189 4.66 29.27 -6.93
CA ASN A 189 3.69 28.78 -7.91
C ASN A 189 2.39 28.32 -7.24
N TYR A 190 2.48 27.64 -6.10
CA TYR A 190 1.32 27.24 -5.32
C TYR A 190 0.54 28.45 -4.80
N GLN A 191 1.22 29.45 -4.23
CA GLN A 191 0.59 30.69 -3.77
C GLN A 191 -0.11 31.43 -4.91
N ALA A 192 0.56 31.57 -6.06
CA ALA A 192 -0.02 32.20 -7.24
C ALA A 192 -1.28 31.46 -7.72
N GLN A 193 -1.26 30.12 -7.78
CA GLN A 193 -2.44 29.33 -8.15
C GLN A 193 -3.60 29.50 -7.16
N GLN A 194 -3.31 29.56 -5.85
CA GLN A 194 -4.35 29.77 -4.84
C GLN A 194 -4.94 31.17 -4.93
N THR A 195 -4.13 32.21 -5.13
CA THR A 195 -4.64 33.58 -5.37
C THR A 195 -5.53 33.63 -6.62
N TYR A 196 -5.08 33.04 -7.73
CA TYR A 196 -5.87 32.97 -8.95
C TYR A 196 -7.20 32.24 -8.76
N ARG A 197 -7.21 31.09 -8.07
CA ARG A 197 -8.45 30.35 -7.75
C ARG A 197 -9.40 31.16 -6.87
N ASN A 198 -8.88 31.84 -5.85
CA ASN A 198 -9.67 32.68 -4.96
C ASN A 198 -10.25 33.90 -5.68
N SER A 199 -9.43 34.57 -6.51
CA SER A 199 -9.88 35.67 -7.35
C SER A 199 -10.91 35.21 -8.39
N TYR A 200 -10.70 34.07 -9.06
CA TYR A 200 -11.64 33.52 -10.04
C TYR A 200 -12.97 33.08 -9.39
N SER A 201 -12.92 32.47 -8.21
CA SER A 201 -14.11 32.17 -7.39
C SER A 201 -14.88 33.43 -7.02
N GLY A 202 -14.16 34.50 -6.61
CA GLY A 202 -14.75 35.81 -6.33
C GLY A 202 -15.27 36.54 -7.58
N TYR A 203 -14.67 36.32 -8.76
CA TYR A 203 -15.16 36.83 -10.03
C TYR A 203 -16.38 36.05 -10.54
N GLN A 204 -16.47 34.75 -10.28
CA GLN A 204 -17.63 33.93 -10.64
C GLN A 204 -18.81 34.22 -9.71
N SER A 205 -18.58 34.46 -8.41
CA SER A 205 -19.61 34.98 -7.50
C SER A 205 -20.05 36.40 -7.86
N ASN A 206 -19.12 37.27 -8.28
CA ASN A 206 -19.46 38.61 -8.77
C ASN A 206 -20.11 38.64 -10.16
N LYS A 207 -19.89 37.63 -11.01
CA LYS A 207 -20.63 37.48 -12.28
C LYS A 207 -22.02 36.88 -12.06
N GLN A 208 -22.23 36.07 -11.03
CA GLN A 208 -23.56 35.65 -10.60
C GLN A 208 -24.35 36.81 -9.98
N SER A 209 -23.68 37.78 -9.34
CA SER A 209 -24.34 38.99 -8.79
C SER A 209 -24.55 40.11 -9.82
N ASN A 210 -23.76 40.18 -10.91
CA ASN A 210 -23.93 41.18 -11.97
C ASN A 210 -24.83 40.72 -13.12
N TYR A 211 -25.38 39.50 -13.07
CA TYR A 211 -26.39 39.00 -14.01
C TYR A 211 -27.77 38.82 -13.36
N SER A 212 -28.03 39.54 -12.26
CA SER A 212 -29.33 39.52 -11.57
C SER A 212 -30.11 40.82 -11.72
N ASP A 213 -29.80 41.63 -12.73
CA ASP A 213 -30.51 42.88 -13.02
C ASP A 213 -31.33 42.76 -14.31
N TYR A 214 -32.26 41.79 -14.31
CA TYR A 214 -33.48 41.86 -15.12
C TYR A 214 -34.62 41.30 -14.27
N ASP A 215 -35.36 42.24 -13.72
CA ASP A 215 -36.46 42.08 -12.79
C ASP A 215 -37.62 41.27 -13.38
N PHE A 216 -37.99 40.17 -12.71
CA PHE A 216 -39.39 39.78 -12.62
C PHE A 216 -39.66 39.11 -11.27
N ASN A 217 -39.85 39.96 -10.26
CA ASN A 217 -40.90 39.86 -9.25
C ASN A 217 -41.58 38.48 -9.05
N SER A 218 -41.33 37.83 -7.91
CA SER A 218 -42.32 37.06 -7.14
C SER A 218 -41.65 36.37 -5.92
N TYR A 219 -41.72 37.05 -4.78
CA TYR A 219 -41.72 36.53 -3.41
C TYR A 219 -40.79 35.37 -3.03
N TYR A 220 -39.81 35.73 -2.20
CA TYR A 220 -39.21 34.84 -1.20
C TYR A 220 -40.30 34.05 -0.46
N LYS A 221 -40.33 32.74 -0.69
CA LYS A 221 -40.84 31.77 0.28
C LYS A 221 -39.66 30.87 0.65
N THR A 222 -39.02 31.19 1.77
CA THR A 222 -38.20 30.23 2.51
C THR A 222 -39.09 29.07 2.94
N ASN A 223 -39.12 27.99 2.14
CA ASN A 223 -39.66 26.72 2.60
C ASN A 223 -38.65 26.13 3.57
N VAL A 224 -38.97 26.21 4.86
CA VAL A 224 -38.27 25.45 5.89
C VAL A 224 -38.59 23.98 5.63
N SER A 225 -37.61 23.24 5.14
CA SER A 225 -37.71 21.80 4.86
C SER A 225 -38.08 21.04 6.13
N THR A 226 -39.19 20.29 6.10
CA THR A 226 -39.69 19.47 7.21
C THR A 226 -38.96 18.14 7.36
N TYR A 227 -37.98 17.85 6.49
CA TYR A 227 -37.21 16.62 6.51
C TYR A 227 -36.10 16.68 7.56
N THR A 228 -35.92 15.56 8.26
CA THR A 228 -34.78 15.35 9.16
C THR A 228 -33.48 15.26 8.38
N GLU A 229 -32.34 15.45 9.07
CA GLU A 229 -31.03 15.47 8.40
C GLU A 229 -30.68 14.10 7.76
N GLU A 230 -31.11 12.99 8.35
CA GLU A 230 -30.95 11.65 7.76
C GLU A 230 -31.80 11.47 6.48
N GLU A 231 -33.04 11.98 6.48
CA GLU A 231 -33.90 11.96 5.29
C GLU A 231 -33.34 12.84 4.16
N ARG A 232 -32.70 13.96 4.50
CA ARG A 232 -32.03 14.83 3.51
C ARG A 232 -30.88 14.14 2.79
N GLU A 233 -30.13 13.27 3.49
CA GLU A 233 -29.08 12.49 2.84
C GLU A 233 -29.65 11.46 1.84
N TYR A 234 -30.78 10.82 2.16
CA TYR A 234 -31.49 9.96 1.22
C TYR A 234 -32.05 10.76 0.03
N LEU A 235 -32.62 11.95 0.27
CA LEU A 235 -33.13 12.82 -0.80
C LEU A 235 -31.99 13.33 -1.72
N LYS A 236 -30.81 13.65 -1.18
CA LYS A 236 -29.61 13.98 -1.96
C LYS A 236 -29.14 12.80 -2.82
N ALA A 237 -29.21 11.58 -2.30
CA ALA A 237 -28.88 10.38 -3.06
C ALA A 237 -29.89 10.14 -4.20
N ILE A 238 -31.19 10.29 -3.93
CA ILE A 238 -32.26 10.19 -4.93
C ILE A 238 -32.10 11.27 -6.01
N TYR A 239 -31.81 12.51 -5.62
CA TYR A 239 -31.56 13.60 -6.55
C TYR A 239 -30.36 13.30 -7.47
N LYS A 240 -29.23 12.84 -6.92
CA LYS A 240 -28.05 12.48 -7.71
C LYS A 240 -28.34 11.35 -8.70
N ALA A 241 -29.01 10.29 -8.25
CA ALA A 241 -29.38 9.17 -9.11
C ALA A 241 -30.35 9.56 -10.24
N ALA A 242 -31.33 10.43 -9.94
CA ALA A 242 -32.27 10.95 -10.93
C ALA A 242 -31.60 11.92 -11.91
N ALA A 243 -30.72 12.81 -11.42
CA ALA A 243 -29.97 13.77 -12.24
C ALA A 243 -29.08 13.06 -13.26
N MET A 244 -28.45 11.95 -12.89
CA MET A 244 -27.66 11.13 -13.81
C MET A 244 -28.49 10.49 -14.94
N LYS A 245 -29.80 10.26 -14.75
CA LYS A 245 -30.66 9.68 -15.80
C LYS A 245 -31.43 10.73 -16.59
N LEU A 246 -31.73 11.87 -15.98
CA LEU A 246 -32.50 12.96 -16.56
C LEU A 246 -31.62 14.08 -17.11
N HIS A 247 -30.29 13.91 -17.09
CA HIS A 247 -29.37 14.87 -17.68
C HIS A 247 -29.64 15.01 -19.19
N PRO A 248 -29.73 16.24 -19.72
CA PRO A 248 -30.01 16.46 -21.14
C PRO A 248 -28.99 15.79 -22.07
N ASP A 249 -27.73 15.65 -21.67
CA ASP A 249 -26.73 14.93 -22.49
C ASP A 249 -27.00 13.42 -22.61
N ILE A 250 -27.68 12.84 -21.63
CA ILE A 250 -28.00 11.40 -21.59
C ILE A 250 -29.36 11.15 -22.22
N LYS A 251 -30.35 11.99 -21.93
CA LYS A 251 -31.72 11.86 -22.45
C LYS A 251 -31.90 12.50 -23.83
N LYS A 252 -30.97 13.36 -24.25
CA LYS A 252 -30.97 14.15 -25.49
C LYS A 252 -32.26 14.93 -25.69
N ASP A 253 -32.82 15.44 -24.60
CA ASP A 253 -34.03 16.27 -24.58
C ASP A 253 -33.70 17.73 -24.25
N ASN A 254 -34.72 18.60 -24.24
CA ASN A 254 -34.60 20.02 -23.94
C ASN A 254 -34.37 20.33 -22.44
N GLY A 255 -34.03 19.32 -21.62
CA GLY A 255 -33.74 19.46 -20.21
C GLY A 255 -34.95 19.65 -19.31
N GLU A 256 -36.17 19.43 -19.79
CA GLU A 256 -37.41 19.55 -18.99
C GLU A 256 -37.39 18.64 -17.75
N GLY A 257 -36.85 17.43 -17.88
CA GLY A 257 -36.71 16.52 -16.73
C GLY A 257 -35.80 17.08 -15.64
N MET A 258 -34.72 17.76 -16.05
CA MET A 258 -33.80 18.41 -15.11
C MET A 258 -34.41 19.67 -14.48
N LYS A 259 -35.23 20.43 -15.22
CA LYS A 259 -35.97 21.58 -14.69
C LYS A 259 -36.97 21.17 -13.60
N LEU A 260 -37.71 20.09 -13.82
CA LEU A 260 -38.61 19.53 -12.80
C LEU A 260 -37.84 19.04 -11.57
N LEU A 261 -36.73 18.34 -11.78
CA LEU A 261 -35.90 17.82 -10.68
C LEU A 261 -35.31 18.95 -9.82
N ASN A 262 -34.93 20.08 -10.43
CA ASN A 262 -34.45 21.25 -9.70
C ASN A 262 -35.55 21.95 -8.90
N LYS A 263 -36.80 21.92 -9.37
CA LYS A 263 -37.93 22.41 -8.59
C LYS A 263 -38.15 21.56 -7.33
N LEU A 264 -38.11 20.24 -7.48
CA LEU A 264 -38.21 19.30 -6.35
C LEU A 264 -37.06 19.47 -5.36
N LYS A 265 -35.84 19.69 -5.84
CA LYS A 265 -34.69 20.01 -4.98
C LYS A 265 -34.97 21.20 -4.05
N ASN A 266 -35.54 22.27 -4.60
CA ASN A 266 -35.89 23.46 -3.83
C ASN A 266 -37.04 23.19 -2.84
N ASP A 267 -38.04 22.40 -3.25
CA ASP A 267 -39.14 22.00 -2.37
C ASP A 267 -38.67 21.09 -1.22
N TRP A 268 -37.66 20.24 -1.47
CA TRP A 268 -37.03 19.38 -0.46
C TRP A 268 -36.02 20.11 0.44
N GLY A 269 -35.53 21.28 0.01
CA GLY A 269 -34.54 22.07 0.73
C GLY A 269 -33.16 21.40 0.81
N ILE A 270 -32.72 20.75 -0.27
CA ILE A 270 -31.40 20.13 -0.42
C ILE A 270 -30.58 20.74 -1.56
#